data_AF-A0A5C8M112-F1
#
_entry.id   AF-A0A5C8M112-F1
#
_cell.length_a   1.000
_cell.length_b   1.000
_cell.length_c   1.000
_cell.angle_alpha   90.00
_cell.angle_beta   90.00
_cell.angle_gamma   90.00
#
_symmetry.space_group_name_H-M   'P 1'
#
loop_
_entity.id
_entity.type
_entity.pdbx_description
1 polymer ?
#
loop_
_entity_poly.entity_id
_entity_poly.type
_entity_poly.pdbx_seq_one_letter_code
_entity_poly.pdbx_strand_id
1 'polypeptide(L)'
;MLKKYLEQQQANLKQMGQRQQQLNQQAANEERRLQLLTEHISGMERSYQMKSALGLQNLASMKTVLHDMQQQQQHKTQAAYAELQQQQQVCQKQVAYSKGIEAVIHNREFTAQQKQQKAEQQQADEIAMQLFQLKLRKPA
;
A
#
# COMPACT_ATOMS: atom_id res chain seq x y z
N MET A 1 1.57 12.28 21.98
CA MET A 1 1.25 12.83 20.64
C MET A 1 1.69 11.87 19.52
N LEU A 2 2.97 11.51 19.42
CA LEU A 2 3.49 10.62 18.36
C LEU A 2 2.84 9.23 18.28
N LYS A 3 2.51 8.58 19.41
CA LYS A 3 1.78 7.30 19.41
C LYS A 3 0.39 7.39 18.76
N LYS A 4 -0.40 8.39 19.14
CA LYS A 4 -1.72 8.67 18.51
C LYS A 4 -1.58 8.97 17.02
N TYR A 5 -0.53 9.68 16.63
CA TYR A 5 -0.27 9.94 15.21
C TYR A 5 0.10 8.65 14.46
N LEU A 6 0.92 7.78 15.06
CA LEU A 6 1.23 6.47 14.50
C LEU A 6 -0.02 5.60 14.32
N GLU A 7 -0.91 5.55 15.32
CA GLU A 7 -2.20 4.86 15.22
C GLU A 7 -3.03 5.38 14.03
N GLN A 8 -3.08 6.70 13.84
CA GLN A 8 -3.74 7.30 12.68
C GLN A 8 -3.08 6.89 11.36
N GLN A 9 -1.74 6.83 11.30
CA GLN A 9 -1.03 6.37 10.11
C GLN A 9 -1.28 4.88 9.81
N GLN A 10 -1.39 4.04 10.84
CA GLN A 10 -1.73 2.63 10.69
C GLN A 10 -3.18 2.46 10.20
N ALA A 11 -4.12 3.26 10.69
CA ALA A 11 -5.49 3.29 10.19
C ALA A 11 -5.56 3.72 8.71
N ASN A 12 -4.79 4.75 8.34
CA ASN A 12 -4.69 5.21 6.95
C ASN A 12 -4.10 4.11 6.04
N LEU A 13 -3.04 3.44 6.47
CA LEU A 13 -2.46 2.30 5.72
C LEU A 13 -3.48 1.18 5.46
N LYS A 14 -4.36 0.88 6.43
CA LYS A 14 -5.44 -0.09 6.23
C LYS A 14 -6.41 0.36 5.13
N GLN A 15 -6.81 1.63 5.13
CA GLN A 15 -7.68 2.19 4.08
C GLN A 15 -6.99 2.18 2.72
N MET A 16 -5.72 2.56 2.66
CA MET A 16 -4.92 2.48 1.43
C MET A 16 -4.81 1.06 0.90
N GLY A 17 -4.66 0.05 1.77
CA GLY A 17 -4.66 -1.36 1.40
C GLY A 17 -5.98 -1.82 0.79
N GLN A 18 -7.12 -1.39 1.34
CA GLN A 18 -8.44 -1.65 0.76
C GLN A 18 -8.58 -1.00 -0.62
N ARG A 19 -8.16 0.26 -0.77
CA ARG A 19 -8.17 0.96 -2.07
C ARG A 19 -7.29 0.24 -3.10
N GLN A 20 -6.12 -0.23 -2.70
CA GLN A 20 -5.23 -0.99 -3.58
C GLN A 20 -5.88 -2.30 -4.06
N GLN A 21 -6.59 -3.01 -3.18
CA GLN A 21 -7.33 -4.22 -3.58
C GLN A 21 -8.44 -3.90 -4.59
N GLN A 22 -9.19 -2.82 -4.37
CA GLN A 22 -10.24 -2.37 -5.30
C GLN A 22 -9.65 -2.02 -6.68
N LEU A 23 -8.55 -1.25 -6.71
CA LEU A 23 -7.88 -0.89 -7.96
C LEU A 23 -7.30 -2.10 -8.70
N ASN A 24 -6.79 -3.09 -7.95
CA ASN A 24 -6.32 -4.32 -8.56
C ASN A 24 -7.47 -5.10 -9.24
N GLN A 25 -8.61 -5.23 -8.56
CA GLN A 25 -9.80 -5.84 -9.14
C GLN A 25 -10.29 -5.07 -10.37
N GLN A 26 -10.27 -3.73 -10.32
CA GLN A 26 -10.65 -2.88 -11.44
C GLN A 26 -9.72 -3.09 -12.64
N ALA A 27 -8.40 -3.07 -12.44
CA ALA A 27 -7.43 -3.31 -13.51
C ALA A 27 -7.60 -4.69 -14.14
N ALA A 28 -7.77 -5.74 -13.32
CA ALA A 28 -8.02 -7.09 -13.79
C ALA A 28 -9.34 -7.23 -14.59
N ASN A 29 -10.39 -6.51 -14.18
CA ASN A 29 -11.65 -6.50 -14.91
C ASN A 29 -11.52 -5.80 -16.27
N GLU A 30 -10.81 -4.66 -16.34
CA GLU A 30 -10.59 -3.95 -17.60
C GLU A 30 -9.67 -4.73 -18.54
N GLU A 31 -8.68 -5.45 -18.01
CA GLU A 31 -7.86 -6.40 -18.79
C GLU A 31 -8.71 -7.54 -19.35
N ARG A 32 -9.56 -8.18 -18.53
CA ARG A 32 -10.47 -9.24 -18.99
C ARG A 32 -11.41 -8.74 -20.08
N ARG A 33 -11.96 -7.54 -19.96
CA ARG A 33 -12.82 -6.93 -20.99
C ARG A 33 -12.07 -6.73 -22.30
N LEU A 34 -10.82 -6.28 -22.24
CA LEU A 34 -9.96 -6.14 -23.43
C LEU A 34 -9.69 -7.50 -24.09
N GLN A 35 -9.40 -8.54 -23.30
CA GLN A 35 -9.18 -9.89 -23.80
C GLN A 35 -10.42 -10.42 -24.53
N LEU A 36 -11.60 -10.37 -23.89
CA LEU A 36 -12.86 -10.82 -24.49
C LEU A 36 -13.19 -10.07 -25.79
N LEU A 37 -12.97 -8.75 -25.82
CA LEU A 37 -13.19 -7.95 -27.02
C LEU A 37 -12.21 -8.33 -28.15
N THR A 38 -10.95 -8.56 -27.81
CA THR A 38 -9.91 -8.97 -28.77
C THR A 38 -10.20 -10.36 -29.35
N GLU A 39 -10.63 -11.29 -28.51
CA GLU A 39 -11.08 -12.63 -28.93
C GLU A 39 -12.29 -12.56 -29.86
N HIS A 40 -13.28 -11.73 -29.53
CA HIS A 40 -14.46 -11.53 -30.36
C HIS A 40 -14.11 -10.97 -31.75
N ILE A 41 -13.28 -9.93 -31.81
CA ILE A 41 -12.81 -9.33 -33.07
C ILE A 41 -12.07 -10.37 -33.91
N SER A 42 -11.15 -11.12 -33.29
CA SER A 42 -10.37 -12.17 -33.97
C SER A 42 -11.26 -13.30 -34.50
N GLY A 43 -12.34 -13.63 -33.79
CA GLY A 43 -13.33 -14.62 -34.21
C GLY A 43 -14.12 -14.17 -35.45
N MET A 44 -14.45 -12.88 -35.54
CA MET A 44 -15.15 -12.34 -36.71
C MET A 44 -14.32 -12.37 -37.99
N GLU A 45 -13.01 -12.16 -37.90
CA GLU A 45 -12.11 -12.19 -39.07
C GLU A 45 -12.03 -13.57 -39.73
N ARG A 46 -12.29 -14.63 -38.97
CA ARG A 46 -12.26 -16.03 -39.44
C ARG A 46 -13.59 -16.51 -40.04
N SER A 47 -14.64 -15.68 -39.99
CA SER A 47 -15.98 -16.09 -40.43
C SER A 47 -16.16 -15.90 -41.95
N TYR A 48 -15.97 -16.97 -42.71
CA TYR A 48 -16.18 -17.06 -44.17
C TYR A 48 -17.67 -17.02 -44.60
N GLN A 49 -18.61 -16.70 -43.69
CA GLN A 49 -20.04 -16.91 -43.91
C GLN A 49 -20.74 -15.74 -44.63
N MET A 50 -20.11 -14.57 -44.75
CA MET A 50 -20.70 -13.39 -45.40
C MET A 50 -20.50 -13.45 -46.92
N LYS A 51 -21.50 -13.97 -47.65
CA LYS A 51 -21.45 -14.12 -49.12
C LYS A 51 -22.19 -13.03 -49.90
N SER A 52 -22.98 -12.18 -49.23
CA SER A 52 -23.72 -11.09 -49.87
C SER A 52 -22.98 -9.76 -49.74
N ALA A 53 -23.15 -8.86 -50.73
CA ALA A 53 -22.56 -7.53 -50.69
C ALA A 53 -22.98 -6.72 -49.44
N LEU A 54 -24.26 -6.83 -49.04
CA LEU A 54 -24.76 -6.21 -47.81
C LEU A 54 -24.11 -6.81 -46.55
N GLY A 55 -23.89 -8.13 -46.51
CA GLY A 55 -23.21 -8.79 -45.39
C GLY A 55 -21.75 -8.34 -45.25
N LEU A 56 -21.04 -8.17 -46.37
CA LEU A 56 -19.68 -7.65 -46.40
C LEU A 56 -19.62 -6.18 -45.96
N GLN A 57 -20.58 -5.36 -46.37
CA GLN A 57 -20.67 -3.95 -45.93
C GLN A 57 -20.94 -3.84 -44.43
N ASN A 58 -21.89 -4.63 -43.90
CA ASN A 58 -22.19 -4.66 -42.47
C ASN A 58 -20.97 -5.12 -41.65
N LEU A 59 -20.28 -6.15 -42.12
CA LEU A 59 -19.05 -6.64 -41.48
C LEU A 59 -17.96 -5.57 -41.46
N ALA A 60 -17.77 -4.84 -42.56
CA ALA A 60 -16.79 -3.75 -42.64
C ALA A 60 -17.12 -2.63 -41.63
N SER A 61 -18.38 -2.18 -41.57
CA SER A 61 -18.82 -1.17 -40.61
C SER A 61 -18.66 -1.64 -39.15
N MET A 62 -19.03 -2.89 -38.85
CA MET A 62 -18.84 -3.47 -37.50
C MET A 62 -17.37 -3.55 -37.11
N LYS A 63 -16.47 -3.91 -38.05
CA LYS A 63 -15.03 -3.96 -37.78
C LYS A 63 -14.48 -2.60 -37.37
N THR A 64 -14.88 -1.53 -38.04
CA THR A 64 -14.47 -0.17 -37.65
C THR A 64 -14.91 0.16 -36.23
N VAL A 65 -16.19 -0.05 -35.91
CA VAL A 65 -16.72 0.22 -34.56
C VAL A 65 -16.01 -0.62 -33.49
N LEU A 66 -15.80 -1.91 -33.75
CA LEU A 66 -15.13 -2.80 -32.80
C LEU A 66 -13.66 -2.44 -32.60
N HIS A 67 -12.97 -1.99 -33.66
CA HIS A 67 -11.60 -1.51 -33.56
C HIS A 67 -11.51 -0.25 -32.69
N ASP A 68 -12.41 0.71 -32.89
CA ASP A 68 -12.48 1.91 -32.05
C ASP A 68 -12.78 1.56 -30.59
N MET A 69 -13.71 0.63 -30.35
CA MET A 69 -14.00 0.11 -29.01
C MET A 69 -12.78 -0.56 -28.38
N GLN A 70 -11.99 -1.31 -29.17
CA GLN A 70 -10.78 -1.98 -28.69
C GLN A 70 -9.72 -0.97 -28.28
N GLN A 71 -9.48 0.08 -29.08
CA GLN A 71 -8.55 1.15 -28.74
C GLN A 71 -8.98 1.87 -27.45
N GLN A 72 -10.27 2.22 -27.33
CA GLN A 72 -10.81 2.83 -26.12
C GLN A 72 -10.65 1.92 -24.90
N GLN A 73 -10.91 0.62 -25.05
CA GLN A 73 -10.76 -0.35 -23.98
C GLN A 73 -9.29 -0.50 -23.58
N GLN A 74 -8.35 -0.50 -24.53
CA GLN A 74 -6.92 -0.52 -24.26
C GLN A 74 -6.47 0.71 -23.45
N HIS A 75 -6.97 1.90 -23.78
CA HIS A 75 -6.71 3.10 -23.00
C HIS A 75 -7.26 3.01 -21.56
N LYS A 76 -8.48 2.47 -21.38
CA LYS A 76 -9.05 2.25 -20.04
C LYS A 76 -8.22 1.27 -19.21
N THR A 77 -7.79 0.16 -19.82
CA THR A 77 -6.91 -0.82 -19.17
C THR A 77 -5.58 -0.18 -18.75
N GLN A 78 -4.94 0.59 -19.65
CA GLN A 78 -3.70 1.30 -19.34
C GLN A 78 -3.88 2.31 -18.20
N ALA A 79 -4.96 3.09 -18.22
CA ALA A 79 -5.28 4.05 -17.16
C ALA A 79 -5.50 3.35 -15.80
N ALA A 80 -6.20 2.22 -15.78
CA ALA A 80 -6.43 1.45 -14.56
C ALA A 80 -5.13 0.91 -13.96
N TYR A 81 -4.20 0.40 -14.80
CA TYR A 81 -2.88 -0.02 -14.32
C TYR A 81 -2.01 1.14 -13.84
N ALA A 82 -2.07 2.29 -14.51
CA ALA A 82 -1.36 3.48 -14.08
C ALA A 82 -1.83 3.97 -12.70
N GLU A 83 -3.15 3.98 -12.47
CA GLU A 83 -3.73 4.33 -11.16
C GLU A 83 -3.32 3.31 -10.08
N LEU A 84 -3.36 2.01 -10.39
CA LEU A 84 -2.90 0.96 -9.48
C LEU A 84 -1.41 1.12 -9.12
N GLN A 85 -0.55 1.41 -10.10
CA GLN A 85 0.88 1.63 -9.88
C GLN A 85 1.13 2.87 -9.02
N GLN A 86 0.41 3.97 -9.28
CA GLN A 86 0.48 5.16 -8.46
C GLN A 86 0.08 4.87 -7.01
N GLN A 87 -1.02 4.15 -6.80
CA GLN A 87 -1.45 3.73 -5.46
C GLN A 87 -0.39 2.88 -4.75
N GLN A 88 0.25 1.95 -5.46
CA GLN A 88 1.35 1.13 -4.91
C GLN A 88 2.51 1.99 -4.42
N GLN A 89 2.92 2.99 -5.20
CA GLN A 89 4.01 3.91 -4.82
C GLN A 89 3.64 4.73 -3.58
N VAL A 90 2.39 5.22 -3.51
CA VAL A 90 1.90 5.96 -2.33
C VAL A 90 1.89 5.07 -1.09
N CYS A 91 1.38 3.83 -1.20
CA CYS A 91 1.41 2.86 -0.11
C CYS A 91 2.84 2.61 0.39
N GLN A 92 3.80 2.40 -0.51
CA GLN A 92 5.21 2.16 -0.15
C GLN A 92 5.81 3.33 0.64
N LYS A 93 5.59 4.57 0.16
CA LYS A 93 6.05 5.78 0.85
C LYS A 93 5.42 5.89 2.25
N GLN A 94 4.13 5.62 2.35
CA GLN A 94 3.41 5.66 3.61
C GLN A 94 3.91 4.61 4.62
N VAL A 95 4.23 3.39 4.16
CA VAL A 95 4.83 2.35 5.00
C VAL A 95 6.20 2.79 5.52
N ALA A 96 7.05 3.32 4.63
CA ALA A 96 8.38 3.80 5.02
C ALA A 96 8.28 4.92 6.07
N TYR A 97 7.34 5.84 5.87
CA TYR A 97 7.07 6.91 6.82
C TYR A 97 6.61 6.39 8.19
N SER A 98 5.61 5.50 8.22
CA SER A 98 5.12 4.89 9.48
C SER A 98 6.23 4.16 10.24
N LYS A 99 7.08 3.38 9.54
CA LYS A 99 8.24 2.71 10.14
C LYS A 99 9.25 3.70 10.72
N GLY A 100 9.47 4.83 10.06
CA GLY A 100 10.33 5.90 10.57
C GLY A 100 9.82 6.45 11.91
N ILE A 101 8.50 6.61 12.03
CA ILE A 101 7.87 7.06 13.28
C ILE A 101 7.99 6.02 14.38
N GLU A 102 7.74 4.75 14.06
CA GLU A 102 7.93 3.62 14.98
C GLU A 102 9.36 3.61 15.55
N ALA A 103 10.37 3.77 14.69
CA ALA A 103 11.77 3.83 15.11
C ALA A 103 12.06 5.01 16.05
N VAL A 104 11.49 6.19 15.77
CA VAL A 104 11.63 7.37 16.64
C VAL A 104 10.98 7.14 18.00
N ILE A 105 9.78 6.56 18.04
CA ILE A 105 9.09 6.25 19.30
C ILE A 105 9.92 5.25 20.11
N HIS A 106 10.33 4.16 19.49
CA HIS A 106 11.15 3.13 20.14
C HIS A 106 12.44 3.71 20.73
N ASN A 107 13.15 4.56 19.98
CA ASN A 107 14.38 5.17 20.47
C ASN A 107 14.14 6.11 21.67
N ARG A 108 13.02 6.84 21.68
CA ARG A 108 12.63 7.70 22.81
C ARG A 108 12.32 6.87 24.05
N GLU A 109 11.59 5.77 23.89
CA GLU A 109 11.24 4.86 24.99
C GLU A 109 12.50 4.22 25.57
N PHE A 110 13.37 3.71 24.71
CA PHE A 110 14.65 3.13 25.11
C PHE A 110 15.52 4.13 25.87
N THR A 111 15.64 5.36 25.36
CA THR A 111 16.42 6.42 26.02
C THR A 111 15.82 6.80 27.38
N ALA A 112 14.48 6.85 27.48
CA ALA A 112 13.81 7.14 28.75
C ALA A 112 14.05 6.03 29.79
N GLN A 113 13.97 4.77 29.36
CA GLN A 113 14.25 3.61 30.22
C GLN A 113 15.69 3.61 30.73
N GLN A 114 16.68 3.89 29.86
CA GLN A 114 18.08 3.99 30.31
C GLN A 114 18.28 5.10 31.34
N LYS A 115 17.65 6.27 31.13
CA LYS A 115 17.74 7.38 32.10
C LYS A 115 17.12 7.00 33.44
N GLN A 116 15.99 6.30 33.43
CA GLN A 116 15.34 5.82 34.64
C GLN A 116 16.22 4.80 35.38
N GLN A 117 16.74 3.79 34.69
CA GLN A 117 17.63 2.78 35.28
C GLN A 117 18.88 3.43 35.90
N LYS A 118 19.47 4.42 35.23
CA LYS A 118 20.62 5.15 35.76
C LYS A 118 20.26 5.95 37.02
N ALA A 119 19.10 6.59 37.06
CA ALA A 119 18.65 7.32 38.24
C ALA A 119 18.35 6.38 39.42
N GLU A 120 17.72 5.23 39.17
CA GLU A 120 17.47 4.20 40.18
C GLU A 120 18.78 3.63 40.73
N GLN A 121 19.77 3.37 39.87
CA GLN A 121 21.10 2.94 40.30
C GLN A 121 21.78 3.98 41.19
N GLN A 122 21.76 5.25 40.79
CA GLN A 122 22.34 6.34 41.59
C GLN A 122 21.69 6.45 42.97
N GLN A 123 20.36 6.36 43.05
CA GLN A 123 19.66 6.37 44.34
C GLN A 123 20.03 5.15 45.20
N ALA A 124 20.12 3.96 44.61
CA ALA A 124 20.52 2.75 45.33
C ALA A 124 21.95 2.87 45.90
N ASP A 125 22.87 3.40 45.11
CA ASP A 125 24.26 3.64 45.53
C ASP A 125 24.33 4.66 46.68
N GLU A 126 23.57 5.76 46.59
CA GLU A 126 23.47 6.76 47.66
C GLU A 126 22.94 6.16 48.97
N ILE A 127 21.87 5.36 48.91
CA ILE A 127 21.30 4.67 50.07
C ILE A 127 22.32 3.70 50.67
N ALA A 128 23.00 2.91 49.85
CA ALA A 128 24.03 1.97 50.30
C ALA A 128 25.17 2.70 51.03
N MET A 129 25.62 3.83 50.48
CA MET A 129 26.64 4.68 51.10
C MET A 129 26.18 5.23 52.47
N GLN A 130 24.95 5.74 52.57
CA GLN A 130 24.41 6.25 53.82
C GLN A 130 24.30 5.16 54.89
N LEU A 131 23.81 3.97 54.52
CA LEU A 131 23.72 2.83 55.42
C LEU A 131 25.10 2.37 55.90
N PHE A 132 26.10 2.38 55.02
CA PHE A 132 27.48 2.06 55.38
C PHE A 132 28.06 3.08 56.37
N GLN A 133 27.86 4.38 56.14
CA GLN A 133 28.28 5.43 57.07
C GLN A 133 27.60 5.32 58.45
N LEU A 134 26.32 4.97 58.49
CA LEU A 134 25.60 4.73 59.74
C LEU A 134 26.15 3.52 60.51
N LYS A 135 26.54 2.45 59.81
CA LYS A 135 27.21 1.30 60.44
C LYS A 135 28.56 1.69 61.04
N LEU A 136 29.34 2.52 60.36
CA LEU A 136 30.64 2.99 60.87
C LEU A 136 30.52 3.94 62.07
N ARG A 137 29.38 4.63 62.24
CA ARG A 137 29.15 5.58 63.34
C ARG A 137 28.62 4.96 64.64
N LYS A 138 28.21 3.68 64.65
CA LYS A 138 27.84 3.01 65.90
C LYS A 138 29.11 2.64 66.68
N PRO A 139 29.37 3.20 67.89
CA PRO A 139 30.44 2.70 68.74
C PRO A 139 30.09 1.28 69.23
N ALA A 140 31.14 0.47 69.45
CA ALA A 140 31.05 -0.85 70.06
C ALA A 140 30.50 -0.78 71.50
#